data_AF-A0A8I1UNB4-F1
#
_entry.id   AF-A0A8I1UNB4-F1
#
_cell.length_a   1.000
_cell.length_b   1.000
_cell.length_c   1.000
_cell.angle_alpha   90.00
_cell.angle_beta   90.00
_cell.angle_gamma   90.00
#
_symmetry.space_group_name_H-M   'P 1'
#
loop_
_entity.id
_entity.type
_entity.pdbx_description
1 polymer ?
#
loop_
_entity_poly.entity_id
_entity_poly.type
_entity_poly.pdbx_seq_one_letter_code
_entity_poly.pdbx_strand_id
1 'polypeptide(L)'
;MSTTTIRLPPELKARIAYAAERAGTNVHALILEAVAEKADQLERRASFHDDAERRHADIVASGMTVPWSEMRRYLEDRASGRKAVRPAARKLAR
;
A
#
# COMPACT_ATOMS: atom_id res chain seq x y z
N MET A 1 -5.34 22.64 18.39
CA MET A 1 -4.58 22.21 17.20
C MET A 1 -3.26 22.96 17.16
N SER A 2 -2.15 22.31 16.81
CA SER A 2 -0.83 22.94 16.71
C SER A 2 -0.53 23.36 15.28
N THR A 3 0.06 24.55 15.10
CA THR A 3 0.47 25.05 13.78
C THR A 3 1.88 24.56 13.45
N THR A 4 2.05 23.96 12.27
CA THR A 4 3.37 23.57 11.73
C THR A 4 3.75 24.52 10.61
N THR A 5 4.82 25.30 10.79
CA THR A 5 5.32 26.22 9.77
C THR A 5 6.21 25.49 8.78
N ILE A 6 5.79 25.42 7.52
CA ILE A 6 6.51 24.76 6.42
C ILE A 6 7.01 25.82 5.45
N ARG A 7 8.31 25.80 5.11
CA ARG A 7 8.89 26.68 4.07
C ARG A 7 8.71 26.04 2.70
N LEU A 8 7.96 26.70 1.82
CA LEU A 8 7.77 26.28 0.44
C LEU A 8 8.70 27.08 -0.47
N PRO A 9 9.51 26.41 -1.32
CA PRO A 9 10.23 27.09 -2.39
C PRO A 9 9.28 27.90 -3.28
N PRO A 10 9.70 29.06 -3.83
CA PRO A 10 8.83 29.93 -4.64
C PRO A 10 8.12 29.20 -5.78
N GLU A 11 8.84 28.33 -6.49
CA GLU A 11 8.31 27.55 -7.60
C GLU A 11 7.20 26.58 -7.15
N LEU A 12 7.40 25.91 -6.02
CA LEU A 12 6.40 24.99 -5.47
C LEU A 12 5.15 25.75 -5.01
N LYS A 13 5.33 26.91 -4.38
CA LYS A 13 4.21 27.77 -3.98
C LYS A 13 3.35 28.18 -5.18
N ALA A 14 3.98 28.59 -6.29
CA ALA A 14 3.28 28.97 -7.52
C ALA A 14 2.52 27.78 -8.13
N ARG A 15 3.14 26.59 -8.20
CA ARG A 15 2.50 25.38 -8.70
C ARG A 15 1.28 24.96 -7.87
N ILE A 16 1.37 25.03 -6.55
CA ILE A 16 0.27 24.71 -5.64
C ILE A 16 -0.87 25.70 -5.80
N ALA A 17 -0.58 27.00 -5.90
CA ALA A 17 -1.60 28.03 -6.13
C ALA A 17 -2.38 27.79 -7.42
N TYR A 18 -1.68 27.54 -8.53
CA TYR A 18 -2.29 27.22 -9.81
C TYR A 18 -3.11 25.92 -9.78
N ALA A 19 -2.61 24.88 -9.11
CA ALA A 19 -3.33 23.62 -8.95
C ALA A 19 -4.61 23.79 -8.13
N ALA A 20 -4.56 24.57 -7.05
CA ALA A 20 -5.72 24.83 -6.20
C ALA A 20 -6.81 25.60 -6.96
N GLU A 21 -6.43 26.64 -7.71
CA GLU A 21 -7.34 27.42 -8.56
C GLU A 21 -8.05 26.52 -9.59
N ARG A 22 -7.30 25.67 -10.30
CA ARG A 22 -7.87 24.74 -11.28
C ARG A 22 -8.78 23.68 -10.67
N ALA A 23 -8.51 23.26 -9.44
CA ALA A 23 -9.32 22.30 -8.70
C ALA A 23 -10.51 22.96 -7.99
N GLY A 24 -10.66 24.29 -8.05
CA GLY A 24 -11.73 25.02 -7.36
C GLY A 24 -11.61 24.97 -5.82
N THR A 25 -10.40 24.76 -5.30
CA THR A 25 -10.10 24.71 -3.86
C THR A 25 -9.12 25.82 -3.49
N ASN A 26 -8.80 25.94 -2.21
CA ASN A 26 -7.77 26.86 -1.74
C ASN A 26 -6.45 26.14 -1.45
N VAL A 27 -5.36 26.91 -1.44
CA VAL A 27 -3.99 26.39 -1.24
C VAL A 27 -3.84 25.62 0.07
N HIS A 28 -4.48 26.08 1.15
CA HIS A 28 -4.35 25.46 2.46
C HIS A 28 -5.02 24.09 2.49
N ALA A 29 -6.25 23.99 2.00
CA ALA A 29 -6.99 22.73 1.87
C ALA A 29 -6.21 21.73 1.01
N LEU A 30 -5.70 22.17 -0.14
CA LEU A 30 -4.91 21.30 -1.02
C LEU A 30 -3.63 20.77 -0.35
N ILE A 31 -2.94 21.60 0.44
CA ILE A 31 -1.75 21.16 1.20
C ILE A 31 -2.14 20.14 2.27
N LEU A 32 -3.23 20.35 3.00
CA LEU A 32 -3.69 19.41 4.03
C LEU A 32 -4.06 18.07 3.42
N GLU A 33 -4.82 18.06 2.32
CA GLU A 33 -5.18 16.85 1.59
C GLU A 33 -3.93 16.10 1.11
N ALA A 34 -2.97 16.80 0.52
CA ALA A 34 -1.72 16.19 0.05
C ALA A 34 -0.91 15.57 1.19
N VAL A 35 -0.85 16.22 2.36
CA VAL A 35 -0.16 15.68 3.54
C VAL A 35 -0.88 14.45 4.08
N ALA A 36 -2.22 14.49 4.19
CA ALA A 36 -3.03 13.37 4.66
C ALA A 36 -2.87 12.16 3.72
N GLU A 37 -3.01 12.37 2.40
CA GLU A 37 -2.82 11.31 1.42
C GLU A 37 -1.41 10.70 1.52
N LYS A 38 -0.38 11.55 1.71
CA LYS A 38 0.99 11.06 1.82
C LYS A 38 1.21 10.26 3.10
N ALA A 39 0.63 10.68 4.23
CA ALA A 39 0.68 9.94 5.48
C ALA A 39 0.04 8.55 5.30
N ASP A 40 -1.18 8.48 4.78
CA ASP A 40 -1.89 7.23 4.52
C ASP A 40 -1.10 6.29 3.60
N GLN A 41 -0.48 6.83 2.55
CA GLN A 41 0.37 6.05 1.64
C GLN A 41 1.59 5.46 2.36
N LEU A 42 2.25 6.24 3.22
CA LEU A 42 3.43 5.79 3.97
C LEU A 42 3.04 4.72 5.00
N GLU A 43 1.92 4.90 5.70
CA GLU A 43 1.40 3.93 6.66
C GLU A 43 1.01 2.61 5.98
N ARG A 44 0.30 2.66 4.85
CA ARG A 44 -0.03 1.45 4.06
C ARG A 44 1.24 0.74 3.60
N ARG A 45 2.27 1.48 3.18
CA ARG A 45 3.55 0.90 2.76
C ARG A 45 4.29 0.26 3.92
N ALA A 46 4.36 0.92 5.07
CA ALA A 46 4.98 0.37 6.27
C ALA A 46 4.28 -0.91 6.70
N SER A 47 2.95 -0.89 6.81
CA SER A 47 2.14 -2.07 7.14
C SER A 47 2.34 -3.23 6.16
N PHE A 48 2.44 -2.95 4.85
CA PHE A 48 2.75 -3.97 3.86
C PHE A 48 4.13 -4.61 4.08
N HIS A 49 5.15 -3.81 4.39
CA HIS A 49 6.49 -4.32 4.71
C HIS A 49 6.48 -5.16 6.00
N ASP A 50 5.83 -4.69 7.06
CA ASP A 50 5.72 -5.42 8.33
C ASP A 50 5.04 -6.77 8.14
N ASP A 51 3.97 -6.81 7.33
CA ASP A 51 3.28 -8.05 6.97
C ASP A 51 4.17 -9.00 6.15
N ALA A 52 4.98 -8.47 5.24
CA ALA A 52 5.91 -9.26 4.44
C ALA A 52 7.02 -9.86 5.30
N GLU A 53 7.64 -9.07 6.17
CA GLU A 53 8.67 -9.53 7.11
C GLU A 53 8.13 -10.58 8.06
N ARG A 54 6.94 -10.35 8.64
CA ARG A 54 6.28 -11.35 9.51
C ARG A 54 6.06 -12.67 8.78
N ARG A 55 5.49 -12.63 7.58
CA ARG A 55 5.27 -13.86 6.77
C ARG A 55 6.57 -14.53 6.37
N HIS A 56 7.61 -13.76 6.05
CA HIS A 56 8.91 -14.31 5.71
C HIS A 56 9.55 -15.02 6.91
N ALA A 57 9.50 -14.40 8.10
CA ALA A 57 9.96 -15.03 9.34
C ALA A 57 9.22 -16.35 9.62
N ASP A 58 7.90 -16.39 9.43
CA ASP A 58 7.10 -17.61 9.58
C ASP A 58 7.52 -18.71 8.59
N ILE A 59 7.81 -18.35 7.33
CA ILE A 59 8.30 -19.27 6.30
C ILE A 59 9.68 -19.81 6.69
N VAL A 60 10.59 -18.94 7.14
CA VAL A 60 11.93 -19.33 7.57
C VAL A 60 11.87 -20.29 8.76
N ALA A 61 11.01 -20.00 9.75
CA ALA A 61 10.86 -20.83 10.94
C ALA A 61 10.19 -22.18 10.67
N SER A 62 9.15 -22.21 9.83
CA SER A 62 8.33 -23.40 9.61
C SER A 62 8.74 -24.25 8.40
N GLY A 63 9.37 -23.63 7.40
CA GLY A 63 9.58 -24.19 6.07
C GLY A 63 8.29 -24.43 5.28
N MET A 64 7.14 -23.97 5.78
CA MET A 64 5.83 -24.22 5.15
C MET A 64 5.53 -23.12 4.13
N THR A 65 5.29 -23.51 2.89
CA THR A 65 4.90 -22.61 1.81
C THR A 65 3.79 -23.22 0.96
N VAL A 66 3.18 -22.42 0.09
CA VAL A 66 2.25 -22.91 -0.92
C VAL A 66 2.96 -22.84 -2.28
N PRO A 67 2.99 -23.92 -3.08
CA PRO A 67 3.49 -23.85 -4.46
C PRO A 67 2.77 -22.77 -5.26
N TRP A 68 3.52 -21.93 -5.98
CA TRP A 68 2.94 -20.84 -6.75
C TRP A 68 1.92 -21.33 -7.79
N SER A 69 2.17 -22.47 -8.44
CA SER A 69 1.24 -23.09 -9.39
C SER A 69 -0.13 -23.40 -8.78
N GLU A 70 -0.16 -23.88 -7.54
CA GLU A 70 -1.41 -24.18 -6.83
C GLU A 70 -2.14 -22.91 -6.41
N MET A 71 -1.42 -21.92 -5.88
CA MET A 71 -2.01 -20.63 -5.52
C MET A 71 -2.55 -19.91 -6.76
N ARG A 72 -1.81 -19.90 -7.86
CA ARG A 72 -2.22 -19.29 -9.13
C ARG A 72 -3.50 -19.91 -9.65
N ARG A 73 -3.57 -21.25 -9.73
CA ARG A 73 -4.78 -21.97 -10.15
C ARG A 73 -5.98 -21.60 -9.28
N TYR A 74 -5.81 -21.58 -7.95
CA TYR A 74 -6.85 -21.16 -7.02
C TYR A 74 -7.34 -19.73 -7.28
N LEU A 75 -6.43 -18.79 -7.55
CA LEU A 75 -6.79 -17.40 -7.85
C LEU A 75 -7.53 -17.27 -9.19
N GLU A 76 -7.08 -17.96 -10.23
CA GLU A 76 -7.71 -17.98 -11.56
C GLU A 76 -9.13 -18.60 -11.51
N ASP A 77 -9.30 -19.71 -10.78
CA ASP A 77 -10.62 -20.32 -10.56
C ASP A 77 -11.55 -19.37 -9.80
N ARG A 78 -11.05 -18.72 -8.74
CA ARG A 78 -11.87 -17.79 -7.95
C ARG A 78 -12.23 -16.53 -8.72
N ALA A 79 -11.33 -16.02 -9.58
CA ALA A 79 -11.58 -14.89 -10.45
C ALA A 79 -12.61 -15.19 -11.55
N SER A 80 -12.69 -16.45 -12.00
CA SER A 80 -13.70 -16.92 -12.97
C SER A 80 -15.03 -17.32 -12.34
N GLY A 81 -15.22 -17.08 -11.02
CA GLY A 81 -16.44 -17.44 -10.30
C GLY A 81 -16.61 -18.93 -10.03
N ARG A 82 -15.59 -19.77 -10.32
CA ARG A 82 -15.62 -21.19 -10.00
C ARG A 82 -15.39 -21.40 -8.50
N LYS A 83 -15.99 -22.47 -7.96
CA LYS A 83 -15.70 -22.92 -6.60
C LYS A 83 -14.30 -23.54 -6.58
N ALA A 84 -13.38 -22.92 -5.85
CA ALA A 84 -11.99 -23.35 -5.73
C ALA A 84 -11.62 -23.66 -4.27
N VAL A 85 -10.84 -24.70 -4.02
CA VAL A 85 -10.31 -25.01 -2.69
C VAL A 85 -9.00 -24.27 -2.49
N ARG A 86 -8.90 -23.52 -1.38
CA ARG A 86 -7.67 -22.79 -1.05
C ARG A 86 -6.53 -23.79 -0.75
N PRO A 87 -5.38 -23.70 -1.43
CA PRO A 87 -4.26 -24.58 -1.19
C PRO A 87 -3.69 -24.37 0.22
N ALA A 88 -3.37 -25.47 0.90
CA ALA A 88 -2.78 -25.47 2.23
C ALA A 88 -1.24 -25.35 2.15
N ALA A 89 -0.64 -24.63 3.10
CA ALA A 89 0.80 -24.55 3.22
C ALA A 89 1.36 -25.92 3.66
N ARG A 90 2.47 -26.32 3.06
CA ARG A 90 3.18 -27.55 3.39
C ARG A 90 4.68 -27.36 3.21
N LYS A 91 5.46 -28.22 3.85
CA LYS A 91 6.91 -28.27 3.57
C LYS A 91 7.09 -28.70 2.12
N LEU A 92 7.79 -27.89 1.33
CA LEU A 92 8.23 -28.34 0.01
C LEU A 92 9.40 -29.29 0.24
N ALA A 93 9.25 -30.54 -0.16
CA ALA A 93 10.37 -31.47 -0.18
C ALA A 93 11.48 -30.86 -1.06
N ARG A 94 12.73 -30.93 -0.59
CA ARG A 94 13.89 -30.64 -1.41
C ARG A 94 13.97 -31.61 -2.59
#